data_AF-A0A2S2DQQ3-F1
#
_entry.id   AF-A0A2S2DQQ3-F1
#
_cell.length_a   1.000
_cell.length_b   1.000
_cell.length_c   1.000
_cell.angle_alpha   90.00
_cell.angle_beta   90.00
_cell.angle_gamma   90.00
#
_symmetry.space_group_name_H-M   'P 1'
#
loop_
_entity.id
_entity.type
_entity.pdbx_description
1 polymer ?
#
loop_
_entity_poly.entity_id
_entity_poly.type
_entity_poly.pdbx_seq_one_letter_code
_entity_poly.pdbx_strand_id
1 'polypeptide(L)'
;MSIPSTPDRTRAWVRMPSGRRLDLLDPTPFDWDDADLALGLARTYRWGGHSAWPLPLSVAQHSITVMLLRRAAAPAITPLDELRELLHDAEEGLLGFDAISVIKPFLGDAFRALTKRLEHMVFLRYGLPAWDARGHAAHKRADRLAAATEAVHVAGWSRDEVRRTLKIRAEVLAEDPLAAHYDCRPWEPWPPGVACERFLAELERLKASAHG
;
A
#
# COMPACT_ATOMS: atom_id res chain seq x y z
N MET A 1 31.47 -6.31 -40.09
CA MET A 1 31.17 -5.58 -38.84
C MET A 1 29.85 -6.10 -38.33
N SER A 2 29.87 -6.97 -37.30
CA SER A 2 28.65 -7.44 -36.67
C SER A 2 28.06 -6.30 -35.84
N ILE A 3 26.82 -5.93 -36.14
CA ILE A 3 26.03 -5.02 -35.30
C ILE A 3 25.90 -5.71 -33.93
N PRO A 4 26.26 -5.07 -32.80
CA PRO A 4 26.01 -5.65 -31.50
C PRO A 4 24.50 -5.84 -31.37
N SER A 5 24.05 -7.08 -31.19
CA SER A 5 22.67 -7.34 -30.78
C SER A 5 22.42 -6.56 -29.50
N THR A 6 21.50 -5.60 -29.53
CA THR A 6 20.94 -5.01 -28.30
C THR A 6 20.62 -6.17 -27.36
N PRO A 7 21.10 -6.14 -26.09
CA PRO A 7 20.79 -7.22 -25.16
C PRO A 7 19.27 -7.40 -25.16
N ASP A 8 18.82 -8.63 -25.33
CA ASP A 8 17.39 -8.99 -25.31
C ASP A 8 16.78 -8.33 -24.07
N ARG A 9 15.93 -7.33 -24.27
CA ARG A 9 15.38 -6.54 -23.17
C ARG A 9 14.45 -7.46 -22.42
N THR A 10 14.95 -8.04 -21.32
CA THR A 10 14.24 -9.03 -20.50
C THR A 10 12.80 -8.59 -20.31
N ARG A 11 11.88 -9.34 -20.90
CA ARG A 11 10.45 -8.99 -20.91
C ARG A 11 9.85 -9.31 -19.54
N ALA A 12 9.46 -8.28 -18.79
CA ALA A 12 8.87 -8.43 -17.45
C ALA A 12 7.45 -7.86 -17.37
N TRP A 13 6.60 -8.24 -18.32
CA TRP A 13 5.28 -7.64 -18.48
C TRP A 13 4.22 -8.30 -17.61
N VAL A 14 3.40 -7.48 -16.95
CA VAL A 14 2.13 -7.88 -16.34
C VAL A 14 0.98 -7.27 -17.15
N ARG A 15 -0.03 -8.08 -17.47
CA ARG A 15 -1.21 -7.63 -18.21
C ARG A 15 -2.29 -7.19 -17.23
N MET A 16 -2.74 -5.96 -17.36
CA MET A 16 -3.79 -5.38 -16.51
C MET A 16 -5.19 -5.60 -17.10
N PRO A 17 -6.25 -5.64 -16.26
CA PRO A 17 -7.64 -5.75 -16.73
C PRO A 17 -8.08 -4.64 -17.68
N SER A 18 -7.59 -3.41 -17.51
CA SER A 18 -7.80 -2.29 -18.45
C SER A 18 -7.33 -2.57 -19.88
N GLY A 19 -6.45 -3.56 -20.05
CA GLY A 19 -5.78 -3.85 -21.30
C GLY A 19 -4.34 -3.35 -21.36
N ARG A 20 -3.93 -2.51 -20.42
CA ARG A 20 -2.55 -2.00 -20.32
C ARG A 20 -1.55 -3.09 -19.92
N ARG A 21 -0.27 -2.76 -20.06
CA ARG A 21 0.84 -3.66 -19.74
C ARG A 21 1.85 -2.89 -18.91
N LEU A 22 2.14 -3.40 -17.72
CA LEU A 22 3.19 -2.89 -16.85
C LEU A 22 4.48 -3.63 -17.14
N ASP A 23 5.54 -2.91 -17.51
CA ASP A 23 6.90 -3.45 -17.48
C ASP A 23 7.41 -3.35 -16.04
N LEU A 24 7.58 -4.46 -15.34
CA LEU A 24 8.09 -4.40 -13.97
C LEU A 24 9.54 -3.90 -13.93
N LEU A 25 10.35 -4.16 -14.96
CA LEU A 25 11.76 -3.77 -14.95
C LEU A 25 11.97 -2.33 -15.43
N ASP A 26 11.08 -1.82 -16.28
CA ASP A 26 11.14 -0.48 -16.89
C ASP A 26 9.76 0.22 -16.92
N PRO A 27 9.10 0.40 -15.75
CA PRO A 27 7.74 0.91 -15.67
C PRO A 27 7.65 2.38 -16.10
N THR A 28 6.52 2.74 -16.72
CA THR A 28 6.16 4.15 -16.99
C THR A 28 4.90 4.56 -16.21
N PRO A 29 4.69 5.86 -15.92
CA PRO A 29 3.47 6.35 -15.27
C PRO A 29 2.17 6.05 -16.03
N PHE A 30 2.26 5.63 -17.30
CA PHE A 30 1.11 5.36 -18.18
C PHE A 30 0.79 3.86 -18.30
N ASP A 31 1.52 3.00 -17.58
CA ASP A 31 1.42 1.54 -17.72
C ASP A 31 0.20 0.92 -17.02
N TRP A 32 -0.51 1.69 -16.19
CA TRP A 32 -1.74 1.25 -15.48
C TRP A 32 -2.80 2.36 -15.47
N ASP A 33 -4.05 1.96 -15.28
CA ASP A 33 -5.14 2.83 -14.87
C ASP A 33 -5.36 2.77 -13.35
N ASP A 34 -6.04 3.77 -12.80
CA ASP A 34 -6.28 3.84 -11.36
C ASP A 34 -7.12 2.66 -10.85
N ALA A 35 -8.03 2.16 -11.70
CA ALA A 35 -8.78 0.93 -11.43
C ALA A 35 -7.90 -0.33 -11.42
N ASP A 36 -6.83 -0.38 -12.22
CA ASP A 36 -5.89 -1.50 -12.18
C ASP A 36 -5.09 -1.50 -10.87
N LEU A 37 -4.64 -0.33 -10.43
CA LEU A 37 -3.94 -0.16 -9.15
C LEU A 37 -4.84 -0.54 -7.97
N ALA A 38 -6.07 -0.01 -7.94
CA ALA A 38 -7.04 -0.31 -6.90
C ALA A 38 -7.33 -1.82 -6.81
N LEU A 39 -7.47 -2.48 -7.96
CA LEU A 39 -7.71 -3.92 -8.00
C LEU A 39 -6.48 -4.73 -7.55
N GLY A 40 -5.28 -4.32 -7.95
CA GLY A 40 -4.02 -4.91 -7.52
C GLY A 40 -3.89 -4.86 -6.00
N LEU A 41 -4.04 -3.68 -5.41
CA LEU A 41 -3.98 -3.49 -3.95
C LEU A 41 -5.07 -4.24 -3.19
N ALA A 42 -6.27 -4.36 -3.77
CA ALA A 42 -7.37 -5.12 -3.19
C ALA A 42 -7.17 -6.64 -3.23
N ARG A 43 -6.24 -7.13 -4.07
CA ARG A 43 -5.91 -8.55 -4.24
C ARG A 43 -4.52 -8.93 -3.72
N THR A 44 -3.69 -7.95 -3.37
CA THR A 44 -2.47 -8.15 -2.59
C THR A 44 -2.83 -8.18 -1.11
N TYR A 45 -2.41 -9.22 -0.40
CA TYR A 45 -2.78 -9.43 1.00
C TYR A 45 -1.61 -9.31 1.94
N ARG A 46 -1.85 -8.65 3.06
CA ARG A 46 -0.93 -8.52 4.19
C ARG A 46 -0.86 -9.80 4.99
N TRP A 47 0.13 -9.89 5.86
CA TRP A 47 0.32 -11.02 6.78
C TRP A 47 0.43 -12.38 6.05
N GLY A 48 0.90 -12.36 4.79
CA GLY A 48 0.95 -13.55 3.93
C GLY A 48 -0.42 -14.16 3.63
N GLY A 49 -1.52 -13.40 3.82
CA GLY A 49 -2.89 -13.88 3.67
C GLY A 49 -3.44 -14.62 4.89
N HIS A 50 -2.69 -14.74 6.00
CA HIS A 50 -3.20 -15.33 7.23
C HIS A 50 -4.04 -14.32 8.02
N SER A 51 -5.21 -14.76 8.48
CA SER A 51 -6.13 -13.95 9.27
C SER A 51 -6.93 -14.79 10.26
N ALA A 52 -7.33 -14.17 11.38
CA ALA A 52 -8.34 -14.67 12.31
C ALA A 52 -9.77 -14.52 11.77
N TRP A 53 -9.94 -13.85 10.63
CA TRP A 53 -11.19 -13.67 9.92
C TRP A 53 -11.29 -14.63 8.73
N PRO A 54 -12.51 -14.85 8.17
CA PRO A 54 -12.68 -15.67 6.96
C PRO A 54 -11.97 -15.11 5.72
N LEU A 55 -11.69 -13.80 5.69
CA LEU A 55 -11.03 -13.12 4.58
C LEU A 55 -9.68 -12.53 5.02
N PRO A 56 -8.68 -12.49 4.13
CA PRO A 56 -7.40 -11.83 4.39
C PRO A 56 -7.49 -10.31 4.29
N LEU A 57 -6.60 -9.60 5.00
CA LEU A 57 -6.48 -8.15 4.92
C LEU A 57 -5.78 -7.71 3.63
N SER A 58 -6.45 -6.92 2.81
CA SER A 58 -5.85 -6.35 1.59
C SER A 58 -4.93 -5.17 1.89
N VAL A 59 -3.94 -4.94 1.03
CA VAL A 59 -3.10 -3.73 1.07
C VAL A 59 -3.99 -2.49 0.87
N ALA A 60 -5.01 -2.55 0.01
CA ALA A 60 -5.96 -1.45 -0.16
C ALA A 60 -6.62 -1.00 1.16
N GLN A 61 -7.13 -1.93 1.95
CA GLN A 61 -7.76 -1.62 3.25
C GLN A 61 -6.74 -1.09 4.26
N HIS A 62 -5.52 -1.63 4.25
CA HIS A 62 -4.42 -1.11 5.07
C HIS A 62 -4.05 0.33 4.69
N SER A 63 -3.90 0.64 3.40
CA SER A 63 -3.56 1.98 2.94
C SER A 63 -4.60 3.02 3.35
N ILE A 64 -5.90 2.68 3.29
CA ILE A 64 -6.97 3.56 3.78
C ILE A 64 -6.88 3.73 5.31
N THR A 65 -6.58 2.65 6.04
CA THR A 65 -6.37 2.72 7.51
C THR A 65 -5.25 3.68 7.85
N VAL A 66 -4.09 3.56 7.20
CA VAL A 66 -2.93 4.46 7.41
C VAL A 66 -3.28 5.90 7.07
N MET A 67 -3.96 6.13 5.95
CA MET A 67 -4.44 7.46 5.55
C MET A 67 -5.35 8.09 6.63
N LEU A 68 -6.34 7.36 7.15
CA LEU A 68 -7.25 7.88 8.17
C LEU A 68 -6.53 8.13 9.51
N LEU A 69 -5.61 7.26 9.91
CA LEU A 69 -4.78 7.47 11.11
C LEU A 69 -3.91 8.73 10.96
N ARG A 70 -3.40 9.00 9.76
CA ARG A 70 -2.62 10.21 9.47
C ARG A 70 -3.46 11.46 9.48
N ARG A 71 -4.67 11.42 8.92
CA ARG A 71 -5.66 12.51 9.01
C ARG A 71 -6.00 12.83 10.45
N ALA A 72 -6.31 11.82 11.27
CA ALA A 72 -6.64 12.00 12.68
C ALA A 72 -5.46 12.59 13.48
N ALA A 73 -4.23 12.18 13.19
CA ALA A 73 -3.03 12.66 13.87
C ALA A 73 -2.56 14.06 13.42
N ALA A 74 -3.08 14.58 12.30
CA ALA A 74 -2.68 15.86 11.74
C ALA A 74 -3.91 16.60 11.15
N PRO A 75 -4.65 17.37 11.98
CA PRO A 75 -5.87 18.06 11.54
C PRO A 75 -5.71 19.04 10.36
N ALA A 76 -4.48 19.47 10.07
CA ALA A 76 -4.13 20.33 8.95
C ALA A 76 -3.37 19.60 7.83
N ILE A 77 -3.52 18.27 7.72
CA ILE A 77 -2.92 17.50 6.63
C ILE A 77 -3.48 17.98 5.29
N THR A 78 -2.63 18.12 4.28
CA THR A 78 -3.07 18.55 2.95
C THR A 78 -3.67 17.36 2.18
N PRO A 79 -4.56 17.59 1.19
CA PRO A 79 -5.02 16.51 0.31
C PRO A 79 -3.88 15.77 -0.41
N LEU A 80 -2.79 16.47 -0.76
CA LEU A 80 -1.62 15.88 -1.38
C LEU A 80 -0.84 14.97 -0.42
N ASP A 81 -0.74 15.36 0.86
CA ASP A 81 -0.15 14.51 1.89
C ASP A 81 -1.03 13.29 2.18
N GLU A 82 -2.35 13.45 2.27
CA GLU A 82 -3.27 12.31 2.40
C GLU A 82 -3.18 11.36 1.21
N LEU A 83 -3.09 11.89 -0.01
CA LEU A 83 -2.90 11.09 -1.22
C LEU A 83 -1.59 10.30 -1.16
N ARG A 84 -0.52 10.89 -0.64
CA ARG A 84 0.75 10.19 -0.42
C ARG A 84 0.60 9.05 0.60
N GLU A 85 -0.16 9.25 1.67
CA GLU A 85 -0.44 8.20 2.65
C GLU A 85 -1.32 7.08 2.07
N LEU A 86 -2.29 7.39 1.20
CA LEU A 86 -3.09 6.38 0.50
C LEU A 86 -2.24 5.54 -0.47
N LEU A 87 -1.21 6.13 -1.08
CA LEU A 87 -0.39 5.50 -2.12
C LEU A 87 0.96 4.96 -1.62
N HIS A 88 1.20 4.93 -0.30
CA HIS A 88 2.52 4.62 0.25
C HIS A 88 3.04 3.20 -0.05
N ASP A 89 2.13 2.23 -0.24
CA ASP A 89 2.41 0.82 -0.58
C ASP A 89 1.86 0.46 -1.98
N ALA A 90 1.61 1.47 -2.85
CA ALA A 90 1.00 1.26 -4.16
C ALA A 90 1.80 0.30 -5.06
N GLU A 91 3.13 0.27 -4.91
CA GLU A 91 4.01 -0.64 -5.64
C GLU A 91 3.73 -2.12 -5.34
N GLU A 92 3.25 -2.43 -4.13
CA GLU A 92 2.92 -3.82 -3.74
C GLU A 92 1.69 -4.32 -4.50
N GLY A 93 0.75 -3.43 -4.84
CA GLY A 93 -0.40 -3.71 -5.70
C GLY A 93 -0.01 -3.90 -7.17
N LEU A 94 0.92 -3.10 -7.68
CA LEU A 94 1.45 -3.23 -9.03
C LEU A 94 2.29 -4.50 -9.21
N LEU A 95 3.07 -4.85 -8.17
CA LEU A 95 3.89 -6.06 -8.14
C LEU A 95 3.05 -7.32 -7.85
N GLY A 96 1.93 -7.17 -7.15
CA GLY A 96 1.11 -8.29 -6.66
C GLY A 96 1.72 -9.01 -5.45
N PHE A 97 2.60 -8.33 -4.69
CA PHE A 97 3.36 -8.94 -3.59
C PHE A 97 3.64 -7.93 -2.47
N ASP A 98 3.01 -8.17 -1.31
CA ASP A 98 3.38 -7.56 -0.02
C ASP A 98 4.54 -8.37 0.58
N ALA A 99 5.72 -7.77 0.59
CA ALA A 99 6.89 -8.41 1.18
C ALA A 99 6.87 -8.19 2.69
N ILE A 100 6.49 -9.20 3.47
CA ILE A 100 6.50 -9.13 4.94
C ILE A 100 7.84 -8.58 5.43
N SER A 101 7.82 -7.64 6.37
CA SER A 101 8.98 -6.80 6.71
C SER A 101 10.25 -7.60 7.06
N VAL A 102 10.09 -8.77 7.68
CA VAL A 102 11.20 -9.65 8.11
C VAL A 102 11.92 -10.34 6.95
N ILE A 103 11.27 -10.49 5.79
CA ILE A 103 11.91 -11.08 4.60
C ILE A 103 12.62 -10.04 3.74
N LYS A 104 12.27 -8.74 3.84
CA LYS A 104 12.85 -7.67 3.01
C LYS A 104 14.39 -7.66 3.00
N PRO A 105 15.13 -7.93 4.11
CA PRO A 105 16.60 -8.02 4.10
C PRO A 105 17.17 -9.17 3.26
N PHE A 106 16.38 -10.23 3.03
CA PHE A 106 16.81 -11.44 2.31
C PHE A 106 16.51 -11.40 0.81
N LEU A 107 15.67 -10.46 0.35
CA LEU A 107 15.29 -10.33 -1.07
C LEU A 107 16.38 -9.66 -1.94
N GLY A 108 17.42 -9.10 -1.32
CA GLY A 108 18.57 -8.52 -2.00
C GLY A 108 18.32 -7.17 -2.66
N ASP A 109 19.40 -6.59 -3.22
CA ASP A 109 19.39 -5.22 -3.73
C ASP A 109 18.61 -5.07 -5.04
N ALA A 110 18.55 -6.11 -5.87
CA ALA A 110 17.78 -6.10 -7.10
C ALA A 110 16.28 -5.90 -6.84
N PHE A 111 15.73 -6.60 -5.84
CA PHE A 111 14.33 -6.43 -5.43
C PHE A 111 14.10 -5.03 -4.85
N ARG A 112 15.01 -4.54 -4.00
CA ARG A 112 14.94 -3.18 -3.44
C ARG A 112 14.95 -2.11 -4.54
N ALA A 113 15.76 -2.28 -5.58
CA ALA A 113 15.82 -1.35 -6.71
C ALA A 113 14.53 -1.39 -7.54
N LEU A 114 13.96 -2.58 -7.74
CA LEU A 114 12.68 -2.78 -8.42
C LEU A 114 11.54 -2.05 -7.69
N THR A 115 11.35 -2.29 -6.39
CA THR A 115 10.25 -1.66 -5.63
C THR A 115 10.41 -0.14 -5.58
N LYS A 116 11.63 0.37 -5.38
CA LYS A 116 11.91 1.82 -5.42
C LYS A 116 11.58 2.46 -6.77
N ARG A 117 11.81 1.75 -7.87
CA ARG A 117 11.48 2.26 -9.22
C ARG A 117 9.95 2.34 -9.40
N LEU A 118 9.22 1.33 -8.95
CA LEU A 118 7.75 1.32 -8.98
C LEU A 118 7.17 2.43 -8.10
N GLU A 119 7.64 2.57 -6.85
CA GLU A 119 7.26 3.66 -5.93
C GLU A 119 7.48 5.03 -6.60
N HIS A 120 8.66 5.22 -7.22
CA HIS A 120 8.97 6.47 -7.91
C HIS A 120 8.02 6.75 -9.08
N MET A 121 7.64 5.72 -9.87
CA MET A 121 6.69 5.88 -10.97
C MET A 121 5.26 6.16 -10.49
N VAL A 122 4.86 5.57 -9.37
CA VAL A 122 3.60 5.95 -8.69
C VAL A 122 3.65 7.42 -8.30
N PHE A 123 4.72 7.85 -7.62
CA PHE A 123 4.82 9.23 -7.14
C PHE A 123 4.83 10.22 -8.31
N LEU A 124 5.53 9.88 -9.40
CA LEU A 124 5.53 10.67 -10.63
C LEU A 124 4.14 10.75 -11.26
N ARG A 125 3.41 9.62 -11.36
CA ARG A 125 2.05 9.58 -11.93
C ARG A 125 1.07 10.49 -11.19
N TYR A 126 1.14 10.48 -9.85
CA TYR A 126 0.18 11.18 -8.99
C TYR A 126 0.68 12.55 -8.49
N GLY A 127 1.79 13.06 -9.05
CA GLY A 127 2.32 14.39 -8.70
C GLY A 127 2.83 14.49 -7.25
N LEU A 128 3.24 13.37 -6.64
CA LEU A 128 3.63 13.31 -5.25
C LEU A 128 5.11 13.71 -5.08
N PRO A 129 5.41 14.75 -4.26
CA PRO A 129 6.79 15.01 -3.86
C PRO A 129 7.33 13.84 -3.06
N ALA A 130 8.64 13.60 -3.14
CA ALA A 130 9.33 12.69 -2.23
C ALA A 130 9.07 13.09 -0.76
N TRP A 131 9.12 12.11 0.13
CA TRP A 131 8.96 12.37 1.56
C TRP A 131 10.07 13.29 2.08
N ASP A 132 9.69 14.33 2.82
CA ASP A 132 10.62 14.96 3.74
C ASP A 132 10.79 14.11 5.02
N ALA A 133 11.81 14.42 5.82
CA ALA A 133 12.12 13.64 7.03
C ALA A 133 10.98 13.63 8.05
N ARG A 134 10.24 14.73 8.19
CA ARG A 134 9.15 14.88 9.18
C ARG A 134 7.91 14.11 8.71
N GLY A 135 7.54 14.24 7.45
CA GLY A 135 6.47 13.53 6.78
C GLY A 135 6.71 12.03 6.82
N HIS A 136 7.90 11.58 6.41
CA HIS A 136 8.26 10.15 6.48
C HIS A 136 8.18 9.61 7.90
N ALA A 137 8.69 10.35 8.90
CA ALA A 137 8.61 9.93 10.30
C ALA A 137 7.16 9.84 10.80
N ALA A 138 6.27 10.73 10.34
CA ALA A 138 4.85 10.70 10.69
C ALA A 138 4.11 9.54 10.01
N HIS A 139 4.37 9.30 8.72
CA HIS A 139 3.92 8.13 7.98
C HIS A 139 4.30 6.83 8.72
N LYS A 140 5.60 6.63 9.02
CA LYS A 140 6.07 5.43 9.73
C LYS A 140 5.50 5.27 11.14
N ARG A 141 4.96 6.32 11.78
CA ARG A 141 4.24 6.17 13.05
C ARG A 141 2.84 5.62 12.82
N ALA A 142 2.11 6.14 11.84
CA ALA A 142 0.76 5.66 11.53
C ALA A 142 0.77 4.25 10.93
N ASP A 143 1.69 3.95 10.00
CA ASP A 143 1.85 2.60 9.45
C ASP A 143 2.17 1.58 10.54
N ARG A 144 3.09 1.88 11.47
CA ARG A 144 3.36 0.99 12.61
C ARG A 144 2.19 0.84 13.57
N LEU A 145 1.38 1.89 13.74
CA LEU A 145 0.16 1.86 14.56
C LEU A 145 -0.90 0.96 13.91
N ALA A 146 -1.10 1.08 12.59
CA ALA A 146 -1.94 0.18 11.82
C ALA A 146 -1.43 -1.26 11.93
N ALA A 147 -0.15 -1.53 11.66
CA ALA A 147 0.43 -2.86 11.74
C ALA A 147 0.31 -3.50 13.13
N ALA A 148 0.54 -2.75 14.23
CA ALA A 148 0.33 -3.26 15.58
C ALA A 148 -1.12 -3.69 15.82
N THR A 149 -2.05 -2.87 15.33
CA THR A 149 -3.47 -3.04 15.56
C THR A 149 -4.06 -4.17 14.70
N GLU A 150 -3.67 -4.24 13.43
CA GLU A 150 -3.96 -5.35 12.52
C GLU A 150 -3.40 -6.67 13.04
N ALA A 151 -2.17 -6.67 13.58
CA ALA A 151 -1.58 -7.89 14.13
C ALA A 151 -2.50 -8.53 15.18
N VAL A 152 -3.09 -7.72 16.06
CA VAL A 152 -3.99 -8.21 17.11
C VAL A 152 -5.37 -8.54 16.57
N HIS A 153 -6.05 -7.56 15.97
CA HIS A 153 -7.47 -7.70 15.64
C HIS A 153 -7.73 -8.46 14.34
N VAL A 154 -6.74 -8.54 13.45
CA VAL A 154 -6.90 -9.14 12.12
C VAL A 154 -6.10 -10.44 11.97
N ALA A 155 -4.83 -10.45 12.38
CA ALA A 155 -3.97 -11.63 12.26
C ALA A 155 -4.02 -12.56 13.48
N GLY A 156 -4.61 -12.11 14.60
CA GLY A 156 -4.85 -12.94 15.79
C GLY A 156 -3.65 -13.07 16.75
N TRP A 157 -2.65 -12.20 16.66
CA TRP A 157 -1.54 -12.15 17.62
C TRP A 157 -2.01 -11.59 18.97
N SER A 158 -1.43 -12.06 20.06
CA SER A 158 -1.60 -11.38 21.35
C SER A 158 -0.83 -10.06 21.39
N ARG A 159 -1.29 -9.08 22.20
CA ARG A 159 -0.57 -7.82 22.43
C ARG A 159 0.87 -8.04 22.92
N ASP A 160 1.09 -9.11 23.69
CA ASP A 160 2.40 -9.50 24.18
C ASP A 160 3.32 -10.01 23.06
N GLU A 161 2.82 -10.82 22.14
CA GLU A 161 3.59 -11.29 20.97
C GLU A 161 3.90 -10.17 19.99
N VAL A 162 2.98 -9.21 19.78
CA VAL A 162 3.25 -8.03 18.95
C VAL A 162 4.49 -7.27 19.48
N ARG A 163 4.59 -7.10 20.80
CA ARG A 163 5.73 -6.42 21.44
C ARG A 163 6.99 -7.27 21.47
N ARG A 164 6.89 -8.56 21.81
CA ARG A 164 8.05 -9.42 22.06
C ARG A 164 8.56 -10.13 20.82
N THR A 165 7.67 -10.56 19.93
CA THR A 165 8.00 -11.33 18.71
C THR A 165 8.15 -10.40 17.52
N LEU A 166 7.13 -9.60 17.22
CA LEU A 166 7.16 -8.67 16.07
C LEU A 166 7.99 -7.40 16.34
N LYS A 167 8.35 -7.15 17.61
CA LYS A 167 9.08 -5.97 18.07
C LYS A 167 8.39 -4.64 17.74
N ILE A 168 7.07 -4.66 17.54
CA ILE A 168 6.26 -3.47 17.32
C ILE A 168 5.79 -2.97 18.69
N ARG A 169 6.16 -1.72 19.02
CA ARG A 169 5.84 -1.10 20.32
C ARG A 169 4.72 -0.07 20.25
N ALA A 170 4.14 0.14 19.07
CA ALA A 170 2.98 1.01 18.93
C ALA A 170 1.81 0.45 19.75
N GLU A 171 0.95 1.35 20.21
CA GLU A 171 -0.28 0.98 20.89
C GLU A 171 -1.19 0.18 19.95
N VAL A 172 -2.00 -0.73 20.51
CA VAL A 172 -3.02 -1.46 19.75
C VAL A 172 -4.35 -0.76 20.03
N LEU A 173 -4.89 -0.09 19.02
CA LEU A 173 -6.10 0.72 19.15
C LEU A 173 -7.31 -0.16 19.52
N ALA A 174 -8.23 0.41 20.29
CA ALA A 174 -9.52 -0.24 20.55
C ALA A 174 -10.52 0.05 19.40
N GLU A 175 -10.49 1.28 18.89
CA GLU A 175 -11.42 1.77 17.87
C GLU A 175 -10.81 1.65 16.47
N ASP A 176 -11.61 1.11 15.55
CA ASP A 176 -11.25 1.01 14.13
C ASP A 176 -11.64 2.32 13.41
N PRO A 177 -10.69 3.09 12.85
CA PRO A 177 -11.03 4.30 12.10
C PRO A 177 -11.93 4.02 10.89
N LEU A 178 -11.87 2.80 10.32
CA LEU A 178 -12.70 2.42 9.19
C LEU A 178 -14.17 2.21 9.58
N ALA A 179 -14.43 1.72 10.80
CA ALA A 179 -15.79 1.43 11.25
C ALA A 179 -16.66 2.69 11.28
N ALA A 180 -16.13 3.79 11.82
CA ALA A 180 -16.84 5.07 11.84
C ALA A 180 -16.91 5.71 10.44
N HIS A 181 -15.86 5.57 9.62
CA HIS A 181 -15.78 6.19 8.30
C HIS A 181 -16.69 5.51 7.26
N TYR A 182 -16.89 4.20 7.35
CA TYR A 182 -17.65 3.41 6.37
C TYR A 182 -18.88 2.69 6.93
N ASP A 183 -19.24 2.92 8.19
CA ASP A 183 -20.31 2.21 8.90
C ASP A 183 -20.20 0.67 8.72
N CYS A 184 -19.02 0.14 9.02
CA CYS A 184 -18.72 -1.28 8.84
C CYS A 184 -18.28 -1.96 10.14
N ARG A 185 -18.28 -3.30 10.14
CA ARG A 185 -17.81 -4.07 11.28
C ARG A 185 -16.34 -3.75 11.57
N PRO A 186 -15.98 -3.38 12.81
CA PRO A 186 -14.60 -3.07 13.17
C PRO A 186 -13.64 -4.23 12.88
N TRP A 187 -12.51 -3.90 12.27
CA TRP A 187 -11.37 -4.76 11.98
C TRP A 187 -11.65 -5.93 11.02
N GLU A 188 -12.86 -6.05 10.47
CA GLU A 188 -13.19 -7.12 9.53
C GLU A 188 -12.53 -6.85 8.17
N PRO A 189 -11.71 -7.78 7.65
CA PRO A 189 -11.20 -7.67 6.30
C PRO A 189 -12.32 -7.69 5.27
N TRP A 190 -12.26 -6.76 4.33
CA TRP A 190 -13.31 -6.59 3.33
C TRP A 190 -13.15 -7.58 2.16
N PRO A 191 -14.25 -7.97 1.50
CA PRO A 191 -14.18 -8.60 0.19
C PRO A 191 -13.37 -7.74 -0.80
N PRO A 192 -12.56 -8.34 -1.69
CA PRO A 192 -11.71 -7.58 -2.62
C PRO A 192 -12.46 -6.55 -3.48
N GLY A 193 -13.71 -6.85 -3.86
CA GLY A 193 -14.55 -5.88 -4.58
C GLY A 193 -14.81 -4.61 -3.77
N VAL A 194 -15.14 -4.75 -2.48
CA VAL A 194 -15.40 -3.63 -1.57
C VAL A 194 -14.11 -2.85 -1.29
N ALA A 195 -12.99 -3.54 -1.06
CA ALA A 195 -11.70 -2.88 -0.87
C ALA A 195 -11.26 -2.09 -2.11
N CYS A 196 -11.45 -2.66 -3.30
CA CYS A 196 -11.16 -1.99 -4.57
C CYS A 196 -12.02 -0.74 -4.76
N GLU A 197 -13.33 -0.83 -4.54
CA GLU A 197 -14.26 0.29 -4.68
C GLU A 197 -13.92 1.42 -3.71
N ARG A 198 -13.72 1.10 -2.43
CA ARG A 198 -13.40 2.10 -1.39
C ARG A 198 -12.06 2.78 -1.63
N PHE A 199 -11.04 2.02 -2.03
CA PHE A 199 -9.72 2.57 -2.37
C PHE A 199 -9.81 3.51 -3.57
N LEU A 200 -10.48 3.08 -4.64
CA LEU A 200 -10.65 3.89 -5.85
C LEU A 200 -11.42 5.18 -5.54
N ALA A 201 -12.46 5.11 -4.70
CA ALA A 201 -13.22 6.28 -4.29
C ALA A 201 -12.35 7.31 -3.52
N GLU A 202 -11.53 6.86 -2.57
CA GLU A 202 -10.59 7.76 -1.86
C GLU A 202 -9.52 8.32 -2.80
N LEU A 203 -9.00 7.51 -3.72
CA LEU A 203 -8.02 7.94 -4.71
C LEU A 203 -8.58 9.06 -5.59
N GLU A 204 -9.78 8.90 -6.15
CA GLU A 204 -10.41 9.93 -6.98
C GLU A 204 -10.75 11.19 -6.20
N ARG A 205 -11.28 11.05 -4.96
CA ARG A 205 -11.57 12.18 -4.08
C ARG A 205 -10.33 13.01 -3.79
N LEU A 206 -9.21 12.35 -3.45
CA LEU A 206 -7.95 13.00 -3.12
C LEU A 206 -7.29 13.62 -4.35
N LYS A 207 -7.32 12.93 -5.50
CA LYS A 207 -6.82 13.49 -6.76
C LYS A 207 -7.54 14.78 -7.12
N ALA A 208 -8.88 14.80 -7.03
CA ALA A 208 -9.68 15.98 -7.30
C ALA A 208 -9.37 17.13 -6.32
N SER A 209 -9.11 16.80 -5.05
CA SER A 209 -8.83 17.79 -4.00
C SER A 209 -7.37 18.29 -3.98
N ALA A 210 -6.42 17.52 -4.52
CA ALA A 210 -5.00 17.88 -4.57
C ALA A 210 -4.65 18.73 -5.80
N HIS A 211 -5.47 18.69 -6.85
CA HIS A 211 -5.24 19.40 -8.11
C HIS A 211 -6.32 20.45 -8.43
N GLY A 212 -7.33 20.58 -7.59
CA GLY A 212 -8.32 21.66 -7.63
C GLY A 212 -7.90 22.82 -6.75
#